data_AF-A0A371PK24-F1
#
_entry.id   AF-A0A371PK24-F1
#
_cell.length_a   1.000
_cell.length_b   1.000
_cell.length_c   1.000
_cell.angle_alpha   90.00
_cell.angle_beta   90.00
_cell.angle_gamma   90.00
#
_symmetry.space_group_name_H-M   'P 1'
#
loop_
_entity.id
_entity.type
_entity.pdbx_description
1 polymer ?
#
loop_
_entity_poly.entity_id
_entity_poly.type
_entity_poly.pdbx_seq_one_letter_code
_entity_poly.pdbx_strand_id
1 'polypeptide(L)'
;MIQSMLLGPAAPAKMVQTKPIEQATPAELTKSFGQYLQTALESVSAQEKSIHKLNDQYLVGQVDVTQVLVAAEQAHLSLQFTSQIRNKVVEAYQEMMRMQI
;
A
#
# COMPACT_ATOMS: atom_id res chain seq x y z
N MET A 1 56.68 44.20 -1.24
CA MET A 1 56.52 42.73 -1.12
C MET A 1 55.04 42.42 -0.98
N ILE A 2 54.63 41.29 -1.55
CA ILE A 2 53.29 40.92 -1.98
C ILE A 2 52.70 39.98 -0.92
N GLN A 3 51.45 40.17 -0.48
CA GLN A 3 50.53 39.05 -0.22
C GLN A 3 49.08 39.56 -0.07
N SER A 4 48.42 39.87 -1.18
CA SER A 4 46.95 39.98 -1.21
C SER A 4 46.39 38.56 -1.28
N MET A 5 45.72 38.13 -0.21
CA MET A 5 44.97 36.87 -0.17
C MET A 5 43.94 36.84 -1.31
N LEU A 6 44.08 35.87 -2.22
CA LEU A 6 43.04 35.50 -3.17
C LEU A 6 41.88 34.87 -2.39
N LEU A 7 40.76 35.58 -2.27
CA LEU A 7 39.46 34.92 -2.10
C LEU A 7 39.06 34.36 -3.47
N GLY A 8 39.07 33.03 -3.59
CA GLY A 8 38.56 32.34 -4.78
C GLY A 8 37.06 32.57 -4.94
N PRO A 9 36.53 32.50 -6.18
CA PRO A 9 35.11 32.64 -6.43
C PRO A 9 34.36 31.46 -5.81
N ALA A 10 33.44 31.75 -4.89
CA ALA A 10 32.53 30.77 -4.34
C ALA A 10 31.71 30.14 -5.48
N ALA A 11 31.90 28.84 -5.71
CA ALA A 11 31.09 28.09 -6.66
C ALA A 11 29.61 28.10 -6.21
N PRO A 12 28.64 28.31 -7.11
CA PRO A 12 27.23 28.23 -6.76
C PRO A 12 26.92 26.80 -6.32
N ALA A 13 26.36 26.67 -5.12
CA ALA A 13 25.88 25.40 -4.59
C ALA A 13 24.94 24.76 -5.63
N LYS A 14 25.29 23.55 -6.09
CA LYS A 14 24.42 22.71 -6.90
C LYS A 14 23.16 22.44 -6.08
N MET A 15 22.08 23.13 -6.43
CA MET A 15 20.75 22.80 -5.95
C MET A 15 20.51 21.32 -6.21
N VAL A 16 20.24 20.57 -5.14
CA VAL A 16 19.82 19.18 -5.23
C VAL A 16 18.61 19.15 -6.14
N GLN A 17 18.79 18.60 -7.34
CA GLN A 17 17.70 18.34 -8.26
C GLN A 17 16.77 17.34 -7.56
N THR A 18 15.71 17.85 -6.93
CA THR A 18 14.57 17.03 -6.56
C THR A 18 14.05 16.47 -7.86
N LYS A 19 14.22 15.14 -8.06
CA LYS A 19 13.55 14.43 -9.14
C LYS A 19 12.07 14.86 -9.09
N PRO A 20 11.49 15.31 -10.21
CA PRO A 20 10.05 15.52 -10.28
C PRO A 20 9.40 14.23 -9.78
N ILE A 21 8.53 14.35 -8.78
CA ILE A 21 7.64 13.25 -8.45
C ILE A 21 6.79 13.08 -9.71
N GLU A 22 7.10 12.08 -10.52
CA GLU A 22 6.24 11.65 -11.62
C GLU A 22 4.88 11.35 -10.99
N GLN A 23 3.94 12.27 -11.20
CA GLN A 23 2.59 12.12 -10.70
C GLN A 23 1.98 10.93 -11.44
N ALA A 24 1.80 9.83 -10.70
CA ALA A 24 1.20 8.61 -11.24
C ALA A 24 -0.11 8.97 -11.93
N THR A 25 -0.25 8.54 -13.19
CA THR A 25 -1.44 8.86 -13.97
C THR A 25 -2.68 8.17 -13.35
N PRO A 26 -3.89 8.71 -13.57
CA PRO A 26 -5.12 8.08 -13.07
C PRO A 26 -5.28 6.60 -13.52
N ALA A 27 -4.71 6.26 -14.68
CA ALA A 27 -4.69 4.89 -15.21
C ALA A 27 -3.73 3.96 -14.44
N GLU A 28 -2.55 4.46 -14.04
CA GLU A 28 -1.59 3.70 -13.23
C GLU A 28 -2.09 3.45 -11.79
N LEU A 29 -2.79 4.43 -11.22
CA LEU A 29 -3.46 4.28 -9.92
C LEU A 29 -4.58 3.22 -9.97
N THR A 30 -5.37 3.21 -11.03
CA THR A 30 -6.43 2.19 -11.21
C THR A 30 -5.84 0.79 -11.39
N LYS A 31 -4.75 0.66 -12.16
CA LYS A 31 -4.04 -0.62 -12.36
C LYS A 31 -3.43 -1.15 -11.06
N SER A 32 -2.78 -0.29 -10.29
CA SER A 32 -2.19 -0.66 -8.99
C SER A 32 -3.25 -1.05 -7.96
N PHE A 33 -4.42 -0.38 -7.96
CA PHE A 33 -5.56 -0.81 -7.14
C PHE A 33 -6.11 -2.17 -7.56
N GLY A 34 -6.29 -2.41 -8.86
CA GLY A 34 -6.73 -3.71 -9.36
C GLY A 34 -5.79 -4.84 -8.92
N GLN A 35 -4.49 -4.60 -9.00
CA GLN A 35 -3.46 -5.52 -8.49
C GLN A 35 -3.59 -5.74 -6.98
N TYR A 36 -3.77 -4.68 -6.19
CA TYR A 36 -3.94 -4.78 -4.74
C TYR A 36 -5.20 -5.56 -4.36
N LEU A 37 -6.33 -5.28 -5.02
CA LEU A 37 -7.59 -5.98 -4.80
C LEU A 37 -7.47 -7.45 -5.13
N GLN A 38 -6.78 -7.79 -6.23
CA GLN A 38 -6.50 -9.17 -6.60
C GLN A 38 -5.69 -9.89 -5.52
N THR A 39 -4.59 -9.29 -5.04
CA THR A 39 -3.80 -9.85 -3.95
C THR A 39 -4.60 -10.01 -2.65
N ALA A 40 -5.47 -9.04 -2.32
CA ALA A 40 -6.32 -9.13 -1.15
C ALA A 40 -7.32 -10.30 -1.25
N LEU A 41 -7.94 -10.49 -2.42
CA LEU A 41 -8.84 -11.63 -2.69
C LEU A 41 -8.10 -12.97 -2.61
N GLU A 42 -6.89 -13.05 -3.17
CA GLU A 42 -6.04 -14.24 -3.07
C GLU A 42 -5.68 -14.54 -1.60
N SER A 43 -5.37 -13.50 -0.81
CA SER A 43 -5.09 -13.64 0.62
C SER A 43 -6.30 -14.17 1.41
N VAL A 44 -7.50 -13.67 1.12
CA VAL A 44 -8.74 -14.17 1.74
C VAL A 44 -8.97 -15.63 1.38
N SER A 45 -8.81 -16.00 0.10
CA SER A 45 -8.96 -17.39 -0.34
C SER A 45 -7.92 -18.33 0.32
N ALA A 46 -6.69 -17.86 0.52
CA ALA A 46 -5.67 -18.59 1.26
C ALA A 46 -6.04 -18.73 2.76
N GLN A 47 -6.60 -17.69 3.37
CA GLN A 47 -7.12 -17.73 4.74
C GLN A 47 -8.27 -18.72 4.89
N GLU A 48 -9.22 -18.76 3.96
CA GLU A 48 -10.32 -19.75 3.97
C GLU A 48 -9.79 -21.18 3.92
N LYS A 49 -8.82 -21.47 3.04
CA LYS A 49 -8.16 -22.79 3.00
C LYS A 49 -7.46 -23.14 4.32
N SER A 50 -6.81 -22.16 4.96
CA SER A 50 -6.17 -22.35 6.26
C SER A 50 -7.22 -22.67 7.34
N ILE A 51 -8.35 -21.96 7.34
CA ILE A 51 -9.47 -22.20 8.25
C ILE A 51 -10.04 -23.60 8.06
N HIS A 52 -10.24 -24.06 6.82
CA HIS A 52 -10.67 -25.44 6.56
C HIS A 52 -9.72 -26.47 7.17
N LYS A 53 -8.41 -26.25 7.04
CA LYS A 53 -7.38 -27.13 7.61
C LYS A 53 -7.38 -27.10 9.14
N LEU A 54 -7.54 -25.93 9.75
CA LEU A 54 -7.67 -25.77 11.19
C LEU A 54 -8.96 -26.41 11.72
N ASN A 55 -10.05 -26.32 10.97
CA ASN A 55 -11.33 -26.95 11.31
C ASN A 55 -11.22 -28.48 11.25
N ASP A 56 -10.56 -29.03 10.23
CA ASP A 56 -10.27 -30.47 10.17
C ASP A 56 -9.43 -30.90 11.38
N GLN A 57 -8.37 -30.16 11.72
CA GLN A 57 -7.55 -30.43 12.91
C GLN A 57 -8.32 -30.26 14.23
N TYR A 58 -9.26 -29.32 14.31
CA TYR A 58 -10.17 -29.13 15.45
C TYR A 58 -11.08 -30.34 15.63
N LEU A 59 -11.65 -30.89 14.55
CA LEU A 59 -12.47 -32.10 14.58
C LEU A 59 -11.70 -33.33 15.07
N VAL A 60 -10.38 -33.37 14.84
CA VAL A 60 -9.48 -34.41 15.39
C VAL A 60 -8.93 -34.05 16.79
N GLY A 61 -9.37 -32.94 17.38
CA GLY A 61 -9.01 -32.50 18.74
C GLY A 61 -7.64 -31.82 18.89
N GLN A 62 -7.02 -31.37 17.79
CA GLN A 62 -5.65 -30.82 17.77
C GLN A 62 -5.57 -29.28 17.84
N VAL A 63 -6.70 -28.56 17.84
CA VAL A 63 -6.72 -27.09 17.82
C VAL A 63 -7.79 -26.54 18.77
N ASP A 64 -7.56 -25.35 19.30
CA ASP A 64 -8.48 -24.62 20.16
C ASP A 64 -9.41 -23.71 19.33
N VAL A 65 -10.71 -23.68 19.66
CA VAL A 65 -11.76 -22.90 18.96
C VAL A 65 -11.42 -21.40 18.88
N THR A 66 -10.59 -20.93 19.81
CA THR A 66 -10.12 -19.55 19.91
C THR A 66 -9.34 -19.12 18.67
N GLN A 67 -8.58 -20.02 18.02
CA GLN A 67 -7.81 -19.68 16.81
C GLN A 67 -8.71 -19.44 15.60
N VAL A 68 -9.82 -20.17 15.49
CA VAL A 68 -10.80 -19.98 14.41
C VAL A 68 -11.50 -18.63 14.55
N LEU A 69 -11.88 -18.25 15.78
CA LEU A 69 -12.49 -16.95 16.06
C LEU A 69 -11.57 -15.77 15.74
N VAL A 70 -10.29 -15.86 16.14
CA VAL A 70 -9.30 -14.80 15.82
C VAL A 70 -9.11 -14.67 14.30
N ALA A 71 -9.00 -15.80 13.59
CA ALA A 71 -8.88 -15.79 12.14
C ALA A 71 -10.12 -15.17 11.45
N ALA A 72 -11.33 -15.46 11.96
CA ALA A 72 -12.57 -14.88 11.46
C ALA A 72 -12.63 -13.36 11.69
N GLU A 73 -12.27 -12.89 12.88
CA GLU A 73 -12.23 -11.45 13.20
C GLU A 73 -11.21 -10.70 12.33
N GLN A 74 -10.03 -11.29 12.13
CA GLN A 74 -9.00 -10.72 11.27
C GLN A 74 -9.48 -10.62 9.81
N ALA A 75 -10.16 -11.65 9.29
CA ALA A 75 -10.76 -11.61 7.96
C ALA A 75 -11.82 -10.50 7.86
N HIS A 76 -12.70 -10.38 8.87
CA HIS A 76 -13.72 -9.33 8.90
C HIS A 76 -13.11 -7.92 8.85
N LEU A 77 -12.12 -7.64 9.70
CA LEU A 77 -11.41 -6.36 9.72
C LEU A 77 -10.69 -6.08 8.39
N SER A 78 -10.08 -7.10 7.78
CA SER A 78 -9.39 -6.97 6.49
C SER A 78 -10.36 -6.61 5.36
N LEU A 79 -11.56 -7.18 5.35
CA LEU A 79 -12.61 -6.83 4.38
C LEU A 79 -13.11 -5.40 4.57
N GLN A 80 -13.34 -4.97 5.82
CA GLN A 80 -13.70 -3.59 6.15
C GLN A 80 -12.64 -2.61 5.65
N PHE A 81 -11.37 -2.91 5.92
CA PHE A 81 -10.24 -2.10 5.46
C PHE A 81 -10.14 -2.04 3.93
N THR A 82 -10.36 -3.17 3.24
CA THR A 82 -10.37 -3.23 1.78
C THR A 82 -11.46 -2.32 1.18
N SER A 83 -12.65 -2.28 1.80
CA SER A 83 -13.73 -1.36 1.39
C SER A 83 -13.34 0.11 1.55
N GLN A 84 -12.65 0.45 2.64
CA GLN A 84 -12.15 1.81 2.86
C GLN A 84 -11.10 2.21 1.83
N ILE A 85 -10.15 1.32 1.53
CA ILE A 85 -9.16 1.54 0.47
C ILE A 85 -9.85 1.76 -0.87
N ARG A 86 -10.84 0.93 -1.24
CA ARG A 86 -11.62 1.10 -2.48
C ARG A 86 -12.20 2.51 -2.56
N ASN A 87 -12.85 2.97 -1.49
CA ASN A 87 -13.45 4.31 -1.47
C ASN A 87 -12.39 5.42 -1.63
N LYS A 88 -11.27 5.32 -0.92
CA LYS A 88 -10.17 6.30 -1.02
C LYS A 88 -9.51 6.34 -2.39
N VAL A 89 -9.40 5.19 -3.06
CA VAL A 89 -8.87 5.13 -4.43
C VAL A 89 -9.82 5.78 -5.42
N VAL A 90 -11.14 5.55 -5.29
CA VAL A 90 -12.15 6.19 -6.14
C VAL A 90 -12.14 7.71 -5.93
N GLU A 91 -12.05 8.17 -4.69
CA GLU A 91 -11.89 9.60 -4.36
C GLU A 91 -10.63 10.18 -5.01
N ALA A 92 -9.48 9.51 -4.88
CA ALA A 92 -8.22 9.95 -5.47
C ALA A 92 -8.27 10.02 -7.01
N TYR A 93 -8.93 9.05 -7.65
CA TYR A 93 -9.15 9.05 -9.10
C TYR A 93 -10.02 10.25 -9.53
N GLN A 94 -11.10 10.53 -8.80
CA GLN A 94 -11.97 11.67 -9.06
C GLN A 94 -11.25 13.01 -8.84
N GLU A 95 -10.45 13.13 -7.79
CA GLU A 95 -9.70 14.35 -7.47
C GLU A 95 -8.63 14.67 -8.52
N MET A 96 -7.87 13.66 -8.95
CA MET A 96 -6.91 13.79 -10.05
C MET A 96 -7.56 14.33 -11.33
N MET A 97 -8.76 13.87 -11.68
CA MET A 97 -9.48 14.39 -12.85
C MET A 97 -9.96 15.83 -12.67
N ARG A 98 -10.29 16.27 -11.45
CA ARG A 98 -10.64 17.66 -11.16
C ARG A 98 -9.44 18.61 -11.24
N MET A 99 -8.23 18.13 -10.95
CA MET A 99 -7.00 18.94 -11.08
C MET A 99 -6.53 19.11 -12.54
N GLN A 100 -6.96 18.24 -13.46
CA GLN A 100 -6.53 18.25 -14.86
C GLN A 100 -7.41 19.12 -15.78
N ILE A 101 -8.60 19.55 -15.32
CA ILE A 101 -9.46 20.53 -16.01
C ILE A 101 -9.07 21.96 -15.65
#